data_AF-A0A4R0JKL5-F1
#
_entry.id   AF-A0A4R0JKL5-F1
#
_cell.length_a   1.000
_cell.length_b   1.000
_cell.length_c   1.000
_cell.angle_alpha   90.00
_cell.angle_beta   90.00
_cell.angle_gamma   90.00
#
_symmetry.space_group_name_H-M   'P 1'
#
loop_
_entity.id
_entity.type
_entity.pdbx_description
1 polymer ?
#
loop_
_entity_poly.entity_id
_entity_poly.type
_entity_poly.pdbx_seq_one_letter_code
_entity_poly.pdbx_strand_id
1 'polypeptide(L)'
;MGESSSTILVVTAMPLSAAARADLSAMLGEQYAVVDIKEAPSTANILLTPVVSGQLLGSLRALFPTARILYTELHDDGRGISFSGPLSRIAAQGPDGYFVAHALDSLAPIVRSEAKLQLAGSARRTPPRIAGSPQPPTVHPSTEASSLEPGPDEAAVLWIDRAGCAVVPPGSWLDLDPIDELVTRVVGASDPRGDVLWAVVVAECAVRLMNHHQENVLVDVGELTAPILAELQIRVSSELINQLTWPS
;
A
#
# COMPACT_ATOMS: atom_id res chain seq x y z
N MET A 1 -41.84 23.63 9.99
CA MET A 1 -40.87 23.93 8.93
C MET A 1 -39.70 22.99 9.20
N GLY A 2 -39.72 21.80 8.58
CA GLY A 2 -38.72 20.77 8.85
C GLY A 2 -37.47 21.08 8.04
N GLU A 3 -36.32 21.25 8.72
CA GLU A 3 -35.04 21.25 8.03
C GLU A 3 -34.87 19.88 7.39
N SER A 4 -34.81 19.84 6.06
CA SER A 4 -34.31 18.67 5.34
C SER A 4 -32.84 18.55 5.70
N SER A 5 -32.53 17.77 6.74
CA SER A 5 -31.15 17.44 7.10
C SER A 5 -30.48 16.82 5.88
N SER A 6 -29.58 17.57 5.23
CA SER A 6 -28.82 17.10 4.08
C SER A 6 -27.89 15.99 4.55
N THR A 7 -28.25 14.73 4.28
CA THR A 7 -27.38 13.58 4.56
C THR A 7 -26.04 13.75 3.85
N ILE A 8 -24.95 13.64 4.59
CA ILE A 8 -23.58 13.64 4.09
C ILE A 8 -23.27 12.22 3.62
N LEU A 9 -23.02 12.08 2.32
CA LEU A 9 -22.70 10.80 1.71
C LEU A 9 -21.19 10.58 1.70
N VAL A 10 -20.77 9.53 2.40
CA VAL A 10 -19.40 9.03 2.47
C VAL A 10 -19.30 7.75 1.65
N VAL A 11 -18.45 7.76 0.63
CA VAL A 11 -18.25 6.61 -0.25
C VAL A 11 -16.97 5.90 0.15
N THR A 12 -16.99 4.57 0.19
CA THR A 12 -15.80 3.75 0.44
C THR A 12 -15.37 3.04 -0.83
N ALA A 13 -14.17 3.36 -1.32
CA ALA A 13 -13.46 2.62 -2.36
C ALA A 13 -12.54 1.52 -1.79
N MET A 14 -12.70 1.22 -0.51
CA MET A 14 -12.11 0.08 0.18
C MET A 14 -13.20 -0.98 0.41
N PRO A 15 -12.88 -2.28 0.34
CA PRO A 15 -13.86 -3.35 0.45
C PRO A 15 -14.31 -3.56 1.90
N LEU A 16 -15.02 -2.58 2.47
CA LEU A 16 -15.70 -2.74 3.76
C LEU A 16 -16.85 -3.74 3.62
N SER A 17 -17.12 -4.49 4.69
CA SER A 17 -18.38 -5.23 4.78
C SER A 17 -19.55 -4.28 4.96
N ALA A 18 -20.78 -4.74 4.66
CA ALA A 18 -21.98 -3.94 4.92
C ALA A 18 -22.12 -3.59 6.41
N ALA A 19 -21.74 -4.52 7.30
CA ALA A 19 -21.72 -4.29 8.75
C ALA A 19 -20.69 -3.21 9.13
N ALA A 20 -19.47 -3.28 8.59
CA ALA A 20 -18.45 -2.27 8.85
C ALA A 20 -18.86 -0.86 8.35
N ARG A 21 -19.54 -0.77 7.21
CA ARG A 21 -20.11 0.51 6.74
C ARG A 21 -21.22 1.01 7.66
N ALA A 22 -22.12 0.15 8.11
CA ALA A 22 -23.19 0.51 9.03
C ALA A 22 -22.63 1.03 10.37
N ASP A 23 -21.63 0.32 10.91
CA ASP A 23 -20.90 0.75 12.10
C ASP A 23 -20.23 2.10 11.90
N LEU A 24 -19.53 2.31 10.78
CA LEU A 24 -18.88 3.58 10.47
C LEU A 24 -19.92 4.71 10.35
N SER A 25 -21.05 4.46 9.71
CA SER A 25 -22.16 5.41 9.62
C SER A 25 -22.68 5.79 11.00
N ALA A 26 -22.88 4.81 11.88
CA ALA A 26 -23.34 5.03 13.24
C ALA A 26 -22.32 5.84 14.08
N MET A 27 -21.03 5.56 13.91
CA MET A 27 -19.96 6.30 14.58
C MET A 27 -19.84 7.76 14.10
N LEU A 28 -20.10 8.02 12.82
CA LEU A 28 -20.11 9.38 12.26
C LEU A 28 -21.36 10.17 12.68
N GLY A 29 -22.46 9.49 12.95
CA GLY A 29 -23.72 10.06 13.43
C GLY A 29 -24.83 10.10 12.38
N GLU A 30 -26.04 10.45 12.82
CA GLU A 30 -27.29 10.31 12.06
C GLU A 30 -27.33 11.09 10.72
N GLN A 31 -26.44 12.07 10.56
CA GLN A 31 -26.36 12.88 9.34
C GLN A 31 -25.50 12.23 8.25
N TYR A 32 -24.82 11.11 8.54
CA TYR A 32 -23.91 10.45 7.62
C TYR A 32 -24.49 9.14 7.10
N ALA A 33 -24.29 8.91 5.80
CA ALA A 33 -24.53 7.63 5.15
C ALA A 33 -23.22 7.13 4.54
N VAL A 34 -22.82 5.91 4.88
CA VAL A 34 -21.62 5.27 4.32
C VAL A 34 -22.04 4.22 3.29
N VAL A 35 -21.59 4.38 2.05
CA VAL A 35 -21.97 3.50 0.92
C VAL A 35 -20.76 2.95 0.18
N ASP A 36 -20.93 1.80 -0.46
CA ASP A 36 -19.92 1.22 -1.35
C ASP A 36 -19.79 2.07 -2.62
N ILE A 37 -18.57 2.18 -3.16
CA ILE A 37 -18.32 2.91 -4.41
C ILE A 37 -19.18 2.41 -5.59
N LYS A 38 -19.53 1.12 -5.63
CA LYS A 38 -20.34 0.53 -6.71
C LYS A 38 -21.79 1.00 -6.70
N GLU A 39 -22.27 1.49 -5.55
CA GLU A 39 -23.65 1.93 -5.33
C GLU A 39 -23.75 3.45 -5.18
N ALA A 40 -22.61 4.14 -5.19
CA ALA A 40 -22.53 5.55 -4.87
C ALA A 40 -22.95 6.46 -6.04
N PRO A 41 -23.85 7.44 -5.82
CA PRO A 41 -24.07 8.51 -6.77
C PRO A 41 -22.86 9.45 -6.87
N SER A 42 -22.68 10.09 -8.03
CA SER A 42 -21.62 11.06 -8.30
C SER A 42 -21.68 12.31 -7.40
N THR A 43 -22.79 12.53 -6.70
CA THR A 43 -23.04 13.64 -5.77
C THR A 43 -22.45 13.43 -4.38
N ALA A 44 -21.61 12.40 -4.20
CA ALA A 44 -20.95 12.13 -2.92
C ALA A 44 -20.17 13.32 -2.37
N ASN A 45 -20.15 13.44 -1.04
CA ASN A 45 -19.45 14.52 -0.35
C ASN A 45 -18.00 14.12 -0.03
N ILE A 46 -17.78 12.87 0.36
CA ILE A 46 -16.48 12.32 0.76
C ILE A 46 -16.27 10.98 0.06
N LEU A 47 -15.05 10.74 -0.42
CA LEU A 47 -14.61 9.44 -0.91
C LEU A 47 -13.41 8.99 -0.09
N LEU A 48 -13.56 7.91 0.67
CA LEU A 48 -12.49 7.23 1.39
C LEU A 48 -11.87 6.17 0.46
N THR A 49 -10.58 6.24 0.25
CA THR A 49 -9.86 5.31 -0.62
C THR A 49 -8.47 5.01 -0.04
N PRO A 50 -7.91 3.80 -0.22
CA PRO A 50 -6.49 3.60 0.04
C PRO A 50 -5.63 4.49 -0.86
N VAL A 51 -4.33 4.56 -0.62
CA VAL A 51 -3.42 5.23 -1.57
C VAL A 51 -3.55 4.54 -2.93
N VAL A 52 -3.86 5.32 -3.97
CA VAL A 52 -4.03 4.83 -5.35
C VAL A 52 -3.14 5.61 -6.32
N SER A 53 -2.94 5.05 -7.52
CA SER A 53 -2.20 5.71 -8.59
C SER A 53 -2.83 7.05 -9.01
N GLY A 54 -2.03 7.94 -9.60
CA GLY A 54 -2.51 9.21 -10.12
C GLY A 54 -3.58 9.07 -11.21
N GLN A 55 -3.49 8.02 -12.03
CA GLN A 55 -4.50 7.70 -13.04
C GLN A 55 -5.84 7.31 -12.39
N LEU A 56 -5.82 6.42 -11.39
CA LEU A 56 -7.04 6.05 -10.68
C LEU A 56 -7.62 7.23 -9.90
N LEU A 57 -6.78 8.07 -9.27
CA LEU A 57 -7.23 9.31 -8.65
C LEU A 57 -7.92 10.24 -9.66
N GLY A 58 -7.39 10.35 -10.88
CA GLY A 58 -8.02 11.09 -11.98
C GLY A 58 -9.41 10.55 -12.31
N SER A 59 -9.54 9.23 -12.46
CA SER A 59 -10.84 8.56 -12.69
C SER A 59 -11.82 8.78 -11.54
N LEU A 60 -11.37 8.69 -10.29
CA LEU A 60 -12.20 8.93 -9.11
C LEU A 60 -12.70 10.38 -9.05
N ARG A 61 -11.85 11.35 -9.41
CA ARG A 61 -12.26 12.77 -9.53
C ARG A 61 -13.28 13.00 -10.64
N ALA A 62 -13.20 12.25 -11.74
CA ALA A 62 -14.20 12.33 -12.80
C ALA A 62 -15.54 11.71 -12.37
N LEU A 63 -15.51 10.60 -11.63
CA LEU A 63 -16.71 9.92 -11.12
C LEU A 63 -17.40 10.71 -9.99
N PHE A 64 -16.62 11.36 -9.13
CA PHE A 64 -17.10 12.12 -7.97
C PHE A 64 -16.54 13.54 -7.98
N PRO A 65 -17.03 14.41 -8.89
CA PRO A 65 -16.42 15.72 -9.16
C PRO A 65 -16.47 16.70 -7.98
N THR A 66 -17.42 16.51 -7.06
CA THR A 66 -17.60 17.35 -5.87
C THR A 66 -17.04 16.73 -4.60
N ALA A 67 -16.66 15.45 -4.62
CA ALA A 67 -16.24 14.75 -3.42
C ALA A 67 -14.85 15.19 -2.97
N ARG A 68 -14.67 15.32 -1.65
CA ARG A 68 -13.34 15.38 -1.05
C ARG A 68 -12.80 13.96 -0.97
N ILE A 69 -11.70 13.70 -1.68
CA ILE A 69 -11.05 12.40 -1.69
C ILE A 69 -10.03 12.36 -0.54
N LEU A 70 -10.18 11.39 0.36
CA LEU A 70 -9.31 11.18 1.51
C LEU A 70 -8.61 9.84 1.39
N TYR A 71 -7.28 9.86 1.47
CA TYR A 71 -6.50 8.63 1.63
C TYR A 71 -6.65 8.11 3.05
N THR A 72 -6.99 6.83 3.19
CA THR A 72 -7.21 6.19 4.48
C THR A 72 -6.55 4.82 4.48
N GLU A 73 -5.75 4.58 5.52
CA GLU A 73 -5.31 3.26 5.93
C GLU A 73 -6.13 2.91 7.18
N LEU A 74 -6.60 1.67 7.26
CA LEU A 74 -7.48 1.24 8.34
C LEU A 74 -7.15 -0.20 8.73
N HIS A 75 -6.87 -0.40 10.01
CA HIS A 75 -6.66 -1.70 10.62
C HIS A 75 -7.59 -1.84 11.82
N ASP A 76 -8.50 -2.81 11.79
CA ASP A 76 -9.43 -3.12 12.87
C ASP A 76 -9.70 -4.64 12.88
N ASP A 77 -8.89 -5.36 13.67
CA ASP A 77 -9.02 -6.81 13.84
C ASP A 77 -10.41 -7.21 14.36
N GLY A 78 -11.04 -6.37 15.19
CA GLY A 78 -12.38 -6.62 15.73
C GLY A 78 -13.48 -6.61 14.67
N ARG A 79 -13.21 -5.99 13.51
CA ARG A 79 -14.11 -5.94 12.35
C ARG A 79 -13.56 -6.71 11.13
N GLY A 80 -12.44 -7.41 11.29
CA GLY A 80 -11.77 -8.12 10.20
C GLY A 80 -11.27 -7.20 9.09
N ILE A 81 -10.88 -5.97 9.44
CA ILE A 81 -10.44 -4.96 8.47
C ILE A 81 -8.92 -4.87 8.49
N SER A 82 -8.29 -5.08 7.33
CA SER A 82 -6.85 -4.89 7.15
C SER A 82 -6.57 -4.18 5.82
N PHE A 83 -6.43 -2.86 5.90
CA PHE A 83 -6.01 -1.97 4.81
C PHE A 83 -4.79 -1.17 5.24
N SER A 84 -3.70 -1.90 5.51
CA SER A 84 -2.40 -1.28 5.80
C SER A 84 -1.79 -0.73 4.52
N GLY A 85 -1.24 0.49 4.58
CA GLY A 85 -0.51 1.09 3.47
C GLY A 85 0.91 1.50 3.88
N PRO A 86 1.58 2.33 3.06
CA PRO A 86 2.95 2.77 3.33
C PRO A 86 3.13 3.42 4.70
N LEU A 87 2.14 4.18 5.19
CA LEU A 87 2.26 4.88 6.47
C LEU A 87 2.18 3.92 7.66
N SER A 88 1.26 2.95 7.63
CA SER A 88 1.15 1.92 8.67
C SER A 88 2.40 1.05 8.72
N ARG A 89 3.01 0.76 7.56
CA ARG A 89 4.27 0.01 7.49
C ARG A 89 5.45 0.79 8.07
N ILE A 90 5.58 2.07 7.72
CA ILE A 90 6.58 2.94 8.32
C ILE A 90 6.36 3.01 9.83
N ALA A 91 5.12 3.20 10.28
CA ALA A 91 4.81 3.23 11.71
C ALA A 91 5.16 1.92 12.43
N ALA A 92 4.90 0.76 11.82
CA ALA A 92 5.21 -0.56 12.37
C ALA A 92 6.72 -0.80 12.57
N GLN A 93 7.57 -0.16 11.77
CA GLN A 93 9.03 -0.22 11.94
C GLN A 93 9.53 0.60 13.15
N GLY A 94 8.67 1.42 13.75
CA GLY A 94 8.99 2.25 14.91
C GLY A 94 10.10 3.27 14.65
N PRO A 95 10.07 4.06 13.56
CA PRO A 95 11.06 5.09 13.30
C PRO A 95 10.98 6.16 14.39
N ASP A 96 12.13 6.78 14.69
CA ASP A 96 12.20 7.91 15.62
C ASP A 96 11.55 9.20 15.05
N GLY A 97 11.21 9.23 13.76
CA GLY A 97 10.47 10.32 13.14
C GLY A 97 10.17 10.09 11.66
N TYR A 98 9.15 10.79 11.16
CA TYR A 98 8.81 10.88 9.74
C TYR A 98 8.51 12.35 9.41
N PHE A 99 9.18 12.90 8.40
CA PHE A 99 9.06 14.31 8.05
C PHE A 99 8.92 14.47 6.53
N VAL A 100 7.99 15.33 6.13
CA VAL A 100 7.86 15.78 4.74
C VAL A 100 8.38 17.21 4.67
N ALA A 101 9.49 17.40 3.95
CA ALA A 101 10.05 18.72 3.69
C ALA A 101 9.88 19.05 2.21
N HIS A 102 9.36 20.25 1.91
CA HIS A 102 9.13 20.70 0.54
C HIS A 102 10.31 21.53 -0.03
N ALA A 103 11.34 21.74 0.78
CA ALA A 103 12.59 22.40 0.40
C ALA A 103 13.73 21.97 1.35
N LEU A 104 14.97 21.97 0.86
CA LEU A 104 16.13 21.58 1.66
C LEU A 104 16.33 22.49 2.89
N ASP A 105 16.08 23.78 2.72
CA ASP A 105 16.17 24.76 3.81
C ASP A 105 15.18 24.48 4.96
N SER A 106 14.07 23.79 4.67
CA SER A 106 13.08 23.39 5.67
C SER A 106 13.50 22.15 6.46
N LEU A 107 14.41 21.34 5.92
CA LEU A 107 14.90 20.11 6.57
C LEU A 107 15.96 20.41 7.64
N ALA A 108 16.85 21.35 7.37
CA ALA A 108 17.95 21.73 8.27
C ALA A 108 17.54 22.05 9.72
N PRO A 109 16.49 22.86 10.00
CA PRO A 109 16.07 23.13 11.37
C PRO A 109 15.52 21.89 12.09
N ILE A 110 14.84 20.99 11.36
CA ILE A 110 14.28 19.74 11.91
C ILE A 110 15.41 18.81 12.36
N VAL A 111 16.36 18.54 11.47
CA VAL A 111 17.52 17.68 11.77
C VAL A 111 18.34 18.25 12.94
N ARG A 112 18.54 19.58 12.97
CA ARG A 112 19.24 20.24 14.08
C ARG A 112 18.49 20.09 15.41
N SER A 113 17.16 20.10 15.39
CA SER A 113 16.35 19.89 16.59
C SER A 113 16.50 18.47 17.13
N GLU A 114 16.35 17.46 16.27
CA GLU A 114 16.50 16.05 16.67
C GLU A 114 17.92 15.74 17.16
N ALA A 115 18.95 16.25 16.48
CA ALA A 115 20.33 16.11 16.92
C ALA A 115 20.56 16.72 18.32
N LYS A 116 19.95 17.87 18.63
CA LYS A 116 20.03 18.48 19.97
C LYS A 116 19.32 17.63 21.02
N LEU A 117 18.16 17.05 20.70
CA LEU A 117 17.43 16.16 21.62
C LEU A 117 18.27 14.91 21.93
N GLN A 118 18.86 14.29 20.92
CA GLN A 118 19.75 13.14 21.09
C GLN A 118 20.96 13.48 21.96
N LEU A 119 21.64 14.60 21.69
CA LEU A 119 22.83 15.04 22.44
C LEU A 119 22.51 15.45 23.88
N ALA A 120 21.29 15.93 24.16
CA ALA A 120 20.82 16.24 25.50
C ALA A 120 20.45 15.01 26.34
N GLY A 121 20.65 13.79 25.81
CA GLY A 121 20.32 12.54 26.50
C GLY A 121 18.81 12.25 26.54
N SER A 122 18.01 12.96 25.74
CA SER A 122 16.61 12.59 25.53
C SER A 122 16.55 11.34 24.65
N ALA A 123 16.65 10.17 25.27
CA ALA A 123 16.32 8.89 24.63
C ALA A 123 14.79 8.69 24.43
N ARG A 124 13.99 9.75 24.64
CA ARG A 124 12.56 9.71 24.41
C ARG A 124 12.34 9.73 22.90
N ARG A 125 12.06 8.53 22.35
CA ARG A 125 11.55 8.34 20.99
C ARG A 125 10.41 9.32 20.79
N THR A 126 10.53 10.23 19.83
CA THR A 126 9.40 11.05 19.41
C THR A 126 8.51 10.14 18.59
N PRO A 127 7.34 9.71 19.07
CA PRO A 127 6.47 8.90 18.24
C PRO A 127 6.15 9.70 16.97
N PRO A 128 6.06 9.03 15.80
CA PRO A 128 5.68 9.70 14.56
C PRO A 128 4.35 10.43 14.79
N ARG A 129 4.39 11.77 14.78
CA ARG A 129 3.19 12.60 14.86
C ARG A 129 2.54 12.64 13.49
N ILE A 130 1.75 11.62 13.19
CA ILE A 130 0.67 11.73 12.23
C ILE A 130 -0.55 12.15 13.06
N ALA A 131 -1.23 13.23 12.69
CA ALA A 131 -2.39 13.72 13.44
C ALA A 131 -3.46 12.61 13.53
N GLY A 132 -3.67 12.08 14.75
CA GLY A 132 -4.62 11.03 15.07
C GLY A 132 -3.94 9.73 15.54
N SER A 133 -3.70 9.58 16.84
CA SER A 133 -3.46 8.26 17.44
C SER A 133 -4.57 7.95 18.44
N PRO A 134 -5.17 6.74 18.39
CA PRO A 134 -5.89 6.17 19.51
C PRO A 134 -4.91 5.88 20.66
N GLN A 135 -5.40 5.99 21.88
CA GLN A 135 -4.70 5.60 23.09
C GLN A 135 -4.51 4.06 23.13
N PRO A 136 -3.35 3.53 23.53
CA PRO A 136 -3.13 2.08 23.59
C PRO A 136 -3.97 1.44 24.71
N PRO A 137 -4.59 0.26 24.49
CA PRO A 137 -5.22 -0.48 25.56
C PRO A 137 -4.17 -1.08 26.51
N THR A 138 -4.54 -1.14 27.78
CA THR A 138 -3.80 -1.74 28.90
C THR A 138 -3.40 -3.19 28.60
N VAL A 139 -2.11 -3.47 28.66
CA VAL A 139 -1.53 -4.81 28.50
C VAL A 139 -1.82 -5.65 29.74
N HIS A 140 -2.50 -6.78 29.56
CA HIS A 140 -2.39 -7.93 30.48
C HIS A 140 -1.34 -8.91 29.94
N PRO A 141 -0.56 -9.57 30.82
CA PRO A 141 0.47 -10.51 30.37
C PRO A 141 -0.18 -11.84 30.03
N SER A 142 -0.15 -12.22 28.75
CA SER A 142 -0.33 -13.60 28.31
C SER A 142 0.77 -13.94 27.32
N THR A 143 1.76 -14.62 27.87
CA THR A 143 2.45 -15.83 27.39
C THR A 143 2.33 -16.19 25.90
N GLU A 144 3.53 -16.47 25.35
CA GLU A 144 3.86 -17.18 24.10
C GLU A 144 3.80 -16.38 22.81
N ALA A 145 4.98 -15.85 22.46
CA ALA A 145 5.36 -15.46 21.11
C ALA A 145 5.24 -16.68 20.18
N SER A 146 4.24 -16.67 19.31
CA SER A 146 4.22 -17.53 18.13
C SER A 146 4.88 -16.77 16.99
N SER A 147 6.13 -17.11 16.71
CA SER A 147 6.80 -16.75 15.46
C SER A 147 6.01 -17.37 14.31
N LEU A 148 5.32 -16.56 13.52
CA LEU A 148 4.68 -17.01 12.29
C LEU A 148 5.77 -17.12 11.22
N GLU A 149 6.44 -18.27 11.15
CA GLU A 149 7.17 -18.67 9.96
C GLU A 149 6.12 -18.91 8.85
N PRO A 150 6.29 -18.34 7.64
CA PRO A 150 5.37 -18.61 6.53
C PRO A 150 5.38 -20.11 6.22
N GLY A 151 4.19 -20.69 6.12
CA GLY A 151 4.03 -22.11 5.82
C GLY A 151 4.54 -22.45 4.42
N PRO A 152 5.06 -23.67 4.18
CA PRO A 152 5.68 -24.08 2.90
C PRO A 152 4.74 -24.19 1.69
N ASP A 153 3.50 -23.70 1.78
CA ASP A 153 2.41 -23.90 0.80
C ASP A 153 1.74 -22.58 0.34
N GLU A 154 2.25 -21.41 0.72
CA GLU A 154 1.68 -20.13 0.31
C GLU A 154 2.36 -19.62 -0.98
N ALA A 155 1.57 -19.39 -2.02
CA ALA A 155 2.06 -18.88 -3.31
C ALA A 155 2.80 -17.56 -3.14
N ALA A 156 3.95 -17.44 -3.80
CA ALA A 156 4.81 -16.27 -3.72
C ALA A 156 5.30 -15.82 -5.10
N VAL A 157 5.70 -14.56 -5.20
CA VAL A 157 6.50 -14.08 -6.33
C VAL A 157 7.96 -14.37 -6.05
N LEU A 158 8.59 -15.16 -6.92
CA LEU A 158 9.97 -15.59 -6.80
C LEU A 158 10.86 -14.78 -7.74
N TRP A 159 11.80 -14.04 -7.18
CA TRP A 159 12.81 -13.27 -7.91
C TRP A 159 14.00 -14.18 -8.22
N ILE A 160 14.25 -14.46 -9.49
CA ILE A 160 15.25 -15.47 -9.89
C ILE A 160 16.16 -14.90 -10.98
N ASP A 161 17.48 -15.00 -10.82
CA ASP A 161 18.40 -14.90 -11.95
C ASP A 161 18.37 -16.23 -12.71
N ARG A 162 17.64 -16.27 -13.82
CA ARG A 162 17.46 -17.50 -14.59
C ARG A 162 18.79 -18.05 -15.12
N ALA A 163 19.77 -17.19 -15.42
CA ALA A 163 21.07 -17.59 -15.93
C ALA A 163 21.99 -18.11 -14.82
N GLY A 164 21.84 -17.59 -13.60
CA GLY A 164 22.62 -18.00 -12.42
C GLY A 164 22.09 -19.24 -11.71
N CYS A 165 20.82 -19.60 -11.90
CA CYS A 165 20.16 -20.62 -11.07
C CYS A 165 20.24 -22.04 -11.66
N ALA A 166 20.88 -22.97 -10.95
CA ALA A 166 21.02 -24.37 -11.38
C ALA A 166 19.73 -25.21 -11.20
N VAL A 167 18.87 -24.82 -10.26
CA VAL A 167 17.60 -25.50 -9.96
C VAL A 167 16.48 -24.47 -9.87
N VAL A 168 15.50 -24.59 -10.74
CA VAL A 168 14.33 -23.70 -10.78
C VAL A 168 13.24 -24.26 -9.84
N PRO A 169 12.64 -23.45 -8.97
CA PRO A 169 11.56 -23.89 -8.09
C PRO A 169 10.28 -24.15 -8.90
N PRO A 170 9.33 -24.92 -8.36
CA PRO A 170 8.03 -25.08 -8.99
C PRO A 170 7.29 -23.74 -9.04
N GLY A 171 6.73 -23.41 -10.20
CA GLY A 171 5.99 -22.19 -10.47
C GLY A 171 5.86 -21.89 -11.96
N SER A 172 5.12 -20.84 -12.29
CA SER A 172 4.91 -20.36 -13.64
C SER A 172 5.77 -19.14 -13.92
N TRP A 173 6.55 -19.18 -15.00
CA TRP A 173 7.31 -18.02 -15.43
C TRP A 173 6.39 -16.94 -15.97
N LEU A 174 6.59 -15.72 -15.50
CA LEU A 174 6.01 -14.56 -16.13
C LEU A 174 6.70 -14.33 -17.48
N ASP A 175 5.91 -14.33 -18.55
CA ASP A 175 6.38 -13.97 -19.89
C ASP A 175 6.59 -12.45 -19.96
N LEU A 176 7.84 -12.03 -20.15
CA LEU A 176 8.24 -10.63 -20.16
C LEU A 176 8.23 -10.04 -21.57
N ASP A 177 8.25 -10.85 -22.63
CA ASP A 177 8.35 -10.38 -24.02
C ASP A 177 7.15 -9.48 -24.41
N PRO A 178 5.89 -9.81 -24.07
CA PRO A 178 4.76 -8.93 -24.34
C PRO A 178 4.83 -7.60 -23.59
N ILE A 179 5.48 -7.59 -22.42
CA ILE A 179 5.66 -6.40 -21.58
C ILE A 179 6.77 -5.52 -22.18
N ASP A 180 7.87 -6.12 -22.62
CA ASP A 180 8.96 -5.45 -23.34
C ASP A 180 8.43 -4.74 -24.60
N GLU A 181 7.63 -5.44 -25.41
CA GLU A 181 7.00 -4.87 -26.61
C GLU A 181 6.05 -3.71 -26.27
N LEU A 182 5.24 -3.85 -25.21
CA LEU A 182 4.29 -2.83 -24.78
C LEU A 182 5.03 -1.56 -24.35
N VAL A 183 6.04 -1.69 -23.48
CA VAL A 183 6.81 -0.54 -22.97
C VAL A 183 7.58 0.13 -24.11
N THR A 184 8.20 -0.65 -25.00
CA THR A 184 8.87 -0.12 -26.20
C THR A 184 7.90 0.71 -27.05
N ARG A 185 6.67 0.22 -27.26
CA ARG A 185 5.65 0.92 -28.05
C ARG A 185 5.13 2.19 -27.38
N VAL A 186 5.00 2.19 -26.05
CA VAL A 186 4.43 3.30 -25.28
C VAL A 186 5.45 4.41 -25.04
N VAL A 187 6.68 4.05 -24.68
CA VAL A 187 7.72 5.00 -24.23
C VAL A 187 8.75 5.27 -25.34
N GLY A 188 8.85 4.40 -26.35
CA GLY A 188 9.87 4.50 -27.39
C GLY A 188 11.27 4.15 -26.89
N ALA A 189 11.39 3.46 -25.75
CA ALA A 189 12.66 3.11 -25.13
C ALA A 189 13.39 2.04 -25.97
N SER A 190 14.68 2.25 -26.21
CA SER A 190 15.56 1.23 -26.81
C SER A 190 15.93 0.11 -25.83
N ASP A 191 15.77 0.39 -24.53
CA ASP A 191 15.93 -0.56 -23.43
C ASP A 191 14.68 -0.44 -22.53
N PRO A 192 13.62 -1.22 -22.80
CA PRO A 192 12.38 -1.12 -22.03
C PRO A 192 12.56 -1.57 -20.57
N ARG A 193 13.47 -2.51 -20.30
CA ARG A 193 13.73 -3.03 -18.94
C ARG A 193 14.46 -2.04 -18.05
N GLY A 194 15.06 -1.00 -18.63
CA GLY A 194 15.62 0.15 -17.91
C GLY A 194 14.58 1.20 -17.52
N ASP A 195 13.32 1.09 -17.96
CA ASP A 195 12.27 2.10 -17.71
C ASP A 195 11.38 1.74 -16.50
N VAL A 196 10.98 2.76 -15.74
CA VAL A 196 10.12 2.60 -14.56
C VAL A 196 8.74 2.02 -14.91
N LEU A 197 8.21 2.31 -16.11
CA LEU A 197 6.93 1.77 -16.58
C LEU A 197 6.98 0.25 -16.71
N TRP A 198 8.12 -0.30 -17.10
CA TRP A 198 8.30 -1.74 -17.17
C TRP A 198 8.14 -2.40 -15.81
N ALA A 199 8.82 -1.87 -14.78
CA ALA A 199 8.69 -2.36 -13.41
C ALA A 199 7.24 -2.31 -12.89
N VAL A 200 6.49 -1.26 -13.28
CA VAL A 200 5.07 -1.12 -12.92
C VAL A 200 4.23 -2.23 -13.53
N VAL A 201 4.39 -2.48 -14.83
CA VAL A 201 3.57 -3.48 -15.55
C VAL A 201 3.92 -4.89 -15.09
N VAL A 202 5.21 -5.19 -14.90
CA VAL A 202 5.65 -6.49 -14.39
C VAL A 202 5.10 -6.77 -13.00
N ALA A 203 5.16 -5.79 -12.08
CA ALA A 203 4.62 -5.95 -10.74
C ALA A 203 3.11 -6.24 -10.77
N GLU A 204 2.33 -5.49 -11.55
CA GLU A 204 0.88 -5.70 -11.69
C GLU A 204 0.55 -7.08 -12.28
N CYS A 205 1.29 -7.52 -13.31
CA CYS A 205 1.11 -8.84 -13.91
C CYS A 205 1.42 -9.96 -12.92
N ALA A 206 2.54 -9.86 -12.19
CA ALA A 206 2.91 -10.83 -11.17
C ALA A 206 1.85 -10.95 -10.07
N VAL A 207 1.35 -9.80 -9.58
CA VAL A 207 0.29 -9.72 -8.57
C VAL A 207 -1.00 -10.39 -9.04
N ARG A 208 -1.44 -10.08 -10.26
CA ARG A 208 -2.68 -10.65 -10.81
C ARG A 208 -2.59 -12.14 -11.06
N LEU A 209 -1.48 -12.60 -11.62
CA LEU A 209 -1.27 -14.03 -11.89
C LEU A 209 -1.24 -14.83 -10.59
N MET A 210 -0.51 -14.35 -9.59
CA MET A 210 -0.46 -15.03 -8.29
C MET A 210 -1.85 -15.10 -7.65
N ASN A 211 -2.59 -13.99 -7.63
CA ASN A 211 -3.94 -13.97 -7.07
C ASN A 211 -4.92 -14.89 -7.82
N HIS A 212 -4.77 -15.04 -9.14
CA HIS A 212 -5.67 -15.84 -9.96
C HIS A 212 -5.35 -17.33 -9.96
N HIS A 213 -4.06 -17.69 -9.98
CA HIS A 213 -3.61 -19.07 -10.14
C HIS A 213 -3.19 -19.74 -8.84
N GLN A 214 -2.98 -18.97 -7.75
CA GLN A 214 -2.58 -19.48 -6.44
C GLN A 214 -1.34 -20.38 -6.52
N GLU A 215 -0.42 -20.07 -7.43
CA GLU A 215 0.86 -20.75 -7.62
C GLU A 215 2.00 -19.74 -7.63
N ASN A 216 3.23 -20.21 -7.42
CA ASN A 216 4.41 -19.34 -7.46
C ASN A 216 4.56 -18.70 -8.85
N VAL A 217 4.77 -17.40 -8.88
CA VAL A 217 5.08 -16.67 -10.11
C VAL A 217 6.58 -16.39 -10.12
N LEU A 218 7.27 -16.92 -11.13
CA LEU A 218 8.71 -16.77 -11.29
C LEU A 218 8.99 -15.56 -12.18
N VAL A 219 9.77 -14.60 -11.69
CA VAL A 219 10.17 -13.40 -12.45
C VAL A 219 11.67 -13.41 -12.64
N ASP A 220 12.09 -13.31 -13.90
CA ASP A 220 13.52 -13.27 -14.26
C ASP A 220 14.09 -11.88 -13.99
N VAL A 221 15.10 -11.81 -13.14
CA VAL A 221 15.72 -10.55 -12.71
C VAL A 221 17.20 -10.43 -13.10
N GLY A 222 17.76 -11.42 -13.82
CA GLY A 222 19.20 -11.50 -14.07
C GLY A 222 19.79 -10.33 -14.86
N GLU A 223 19.01 -9.72 -15.74
CA GLU A 223 19.44 -8.58 -16.57
C GLU A 223 18.99 -7.22 -16.00
N LEU A 224 18.33 -7.20 -14.84
CA LEU A 224 17.77 -5.97 -14.29
C LEU A 224 18.81 -5.16 -13.54
N THR A 225 18.77 -3.84 -13.75
CA THR A 225 19.55 -2.91 -12.92
C THR A 225 18.99 -2.86 -11.50
N ALA A 226 19.84 -2.59 -10.51
CA ALA A 226 19.43 -2.50 -9.11
C ALA A 226 18.27 -1.51 -8.86
N PRO A 227 18.20 -0.32 -9.51
CA PRO A 227 17.06 0.58 -9.34
C PRO A 227 15.73 0.00 -9.82
N ILE A 228 15.74 -0.72 -10.95
CA ILE A 228 14.53 -1.34 -11.51
C ILE A 228 14.09 -2.51 -10.64
N LEU A 229 15.04 -3.34 -10.18
CA LEU A 229 14.75 -4.41 -9.24
C LEU A 229 14.12 -3.88 -7.95
N ALA A 230 14.66 -2.80 -7.39
CA ALA A 230 14.13 -2.16 -6.19
C ALA A 230 12.71 -1.63 -6.41
N GLU A 231 12.45 -0.92 -7.52
CA GLU A 231 11.12 -0.41 -7.86
C GLU A 231 10.09 -1.54 -7.99
N LEU A 232 10.48 -2.64 -8.62
CA LEU A 232 9.63 -3.79 -8.87
C LEU A 232 9.28 -4.52 -7.55
N GLN A 233 10.28 -4.74 -6.68
CA GLN A 233 10.08 -5.29 -5.34
C GLN A 233 9.19 -4.38 -4.49
N ILE A 234 9.40 -3.05 -4.52
CA ILE A 234 8.56 -2.10 -3.78
C ILE A 234 7.09 -2.23 -4.17
N ARG A 235 6.81 -2.38 -5.47
CA ARG A 235 5.46 -2.47 -6.01
C ARG A 235 4.77 -3.79 -5.73
N VAL A 236 5.45 -4.93 -5.89
CA VAL A 236 4.84 -6.19 -5.46
C VAL A 236 4.66 -6.21 -3.93
N SER A 237 5.55 -5.54 -3.18
CA SER A 237 5.41 -5.42 -1.73
C SER A 237 4.25 -4.53 -1.32
N SER A 238 3.78 -3.60 -2.15
CA SER A 238 2.59 -2.80 -1.81
C SER A 238 1.29 -3.59 -1.88
N GLU A 239 1.28 -4.74 -2.54
CA GLU A 239 0.08 -5.58 -2.73
C GLU A 239 -0.05 -6.71 -1.69
N LEU A 240 0.78 -6.69 -0.64
CA LEU A 240 0.76 -7.69 0.46
C LEU A 240 0.98 -9.14 -0.01
N ILE A 241 1.71 -9.30 -1.10
CA ILE A 241 2.07 -10.59 -1.67
C ILE A 241 3.38 -11.10 -1.07
N ASN A 242 3.43 -12.40 -0.74
CA ASN A 242 4.65 -13.08 -0.35
C ASN A 242 5.69 -13.03 -1.48
N GLN A 243 6.92 -12.69 -1.13
CA GLN A 243 8.02 -12.60 -2.09
C GLN A 243 9.26 -13.25 -1.52
N LEU A 244 9.95 -14.02 -2.35
CA LEU A 244 11.20 -14.67 -1.98
C LEU A 244 12.20 -14.47 -3.10
N THR A 245 13.44 -14.17 -2.74
CA THR A 245 14.56 -14.26 -3.67
C THR A 245 15.03 -15.72 -3.68
N TRP A 246 15.10 -16.34 -4.87
CA TRP A 246 15.40 -17.77 -5.03
C TRP A 246 16.77 -17.95 -5.71
N PRO A 247 17.59 -18.88 -5.19
CA PRO A 247 18.94 -18.56 -4.75
C PRO A 247 19.82 -18.08 -5.90
N SER A 248 20.65 -17.10 -5.56
CA SER A 248 21.86 -16.75 -6.31
C SER A 248 22.93 -17.82 -6.13
#